data_AF-A0A2G8JS18-F1
#
_entry.id   AF-A0A2G8JS18-F1
#
_cell.length_a   1.000
_cell.length_b   1.000
_cell.length_c   1.000
_cell.angle_alpha   90.00
_cell.angle_beta   90.00
_cell.angle_gamma   90.00
#
_symmetry.space_group_name_H-M   'P 1'
#
loop_
_entity.id
_entity.type
_entity.pdbx_description
1 polymer ?
#
loop_
_entity_poly.entity_id
_entity_poly.type
_entity_poly.pdbx_seq_one_letter_code
_entity_poly.pdbx_strand_id
1 'polypeptide(L)'
;MHISAWIPTACGSSKQFPATISYSFDLIQLITEIERRGLTEKGLYRVPGSETSVKDLKEKLLQNRESNPFDKIYDIHVLSGTLKDFLRKLAEPLVTFKLHPKFMEAAAKVGFAFFEIVYSVLDRFQFILFFTDGQLYNIFCSMVSYVLCPSYFLSTNIASNYSPLLPPLSDINDIDDSLTSIYQAISELPMVHRDTLAYVVLHLQRVAESSDCGMPASNLAKVFGPTVVGHASKDPEPMVIMNDTRLQAPVMERFLSIPSDFWKSFTNVTANGPQEHSNVIANPNTGTPGAGQG
;
A
#
# COMPACT_ATOMS: atom_id res chain seq x y z
N MET A 1 -21.99 2.51 -35.30
CA MET A 1 -22.42 1.32 -34.55
C MET A 1 -22.74 1.76 -33.13
N HIS A 2 -24.03 1.70 -32.79
CA HIS A 2 -24.64 2.25 -31.59
C HIS A 2 -24.49 1.28 -30.41
N ILE A 3 -24.20 1.83 -29.22
CA ILE A 3 -24.02 1.10 -27.96
C ILE A 3 -25.37 1.06 -27.24
N SER A 4 -25.93 -0.14 -27.05
CA SER A 4 -27.07 -0.38 -26.16
C SER A 4 -27.04 -1.81 -25.64
N ALA A 5 -26.47 -1.99 -24.44
CA ALA A 5 -26.74 -3.10 -23.51
C ALA A 5 -26.21 -2.69 -22.12
N TRP A 6 -27.07 -2.15 -21.26
CA TRP A 6 -26.70 -1.61 -19.94
C TRP A 6 -27.86 -1.76 -18.94
N ILE A 7 -28.18 -2.97 -18.47
CA ILE A 7 -28.91 -3.27 -17.21
C ILE A 7 -28.50 -4.71 -16.78
N PRO A 8 -28.11 -4.96 -15.51
CA PRO A 8 -29.03 -5.66 -14.61
C PRO A 8 -29.57 -4.79 -13.48
N THR A 9 -30.78 -5.17 -13.10
CA THR A 9 -31.81 -4.44 -12.36
C THR A 9 -31.55 -4.39 -10.86
N ALA A 10 -31.77 -3.20 -10.29
CA ALA A 10 -32.28 -2.88 -8.94
C ALA A 10 -31.72 -3.60 -7.69
N CYS A 11 -30.95 -2.87 -6.89
CA CYS A 11 -31.47 -2.31 -5.62
C CYS A 11 -30.64 -1.10 -5.15
N GLY A 12 -31.26 0.09 -5.14
CA GLY A 12 -31.07 1.09 -4.08
C GLY A 12 -29.80 1.96 -4.04
N SER A 13 -29.72 2.95 -4.94
CA SER A 13 -29.33 4.34 -4.62
C SER A 13 -27.90 4.65 -4.11
N SER A 14 -26.94 4.81 -5.03
CA SER A 14 -26.32 6.12 -5.39
C SER A 14 -25.03 5.93 -6.22
N LYS A 15 -25.16 6.14 -7.54
CA LYS A 15 -24.27 6.87 -8.48
C LYS A 15 -22.81 7.07 -7.96
N GLN A 16 -21.71 6.67 -8.62
CA GLN A 16 -21.41 6.51 -10.05
C GLN A 16 -19.93 6.12 -10.17
N PHE A 17 -19.59 4.96 -10.76
CA PHE A 17 -18.21 4.64 -11.16
C PHE A 17 -18.19 4.28 -12.65
N PRO A 18 -17.76 5.20 -13.54
CA PRO A 18 -17.27 4.83 -14.85
C PRO A 18 -15.72 4.75 -14.83
N ALA A 19 -15.15 3.84 -15.63
CA ALA A 19 -13.74 3.77 -16.06
C ALA A 19 -12.68 2.96 -15.26
N THR A 20 -13.09 2.00 -14.44
CA THR A 20 -12.15 1.17 -13.65
C THR A 20 -11.06 0.41 -14.44
N ILE A 21 -11.32 0.00 -15.69
CA ILE A 21 -10.36 -0.81 -16.48
C ILE A 21 -9.26 0.06 -17.11
N SER A 22 -9.58 1.29 -17.55
CA SER A 22 -8.58 2.21 -18.13
C SER A 22 -7.64 2.75 -17.06
N TYR A 23 -8.17 3.08 -15.87
CA TYR A 23 -7.38 3.62 -14.77
C TYR A 23 -6.33 2.65 -14.21
N SER A 24 -6.62 1.34 -14.21
CA SER A 24 -5.66 0.34 -13.75
C SER A 24 -4.42 0.29 -14.65
N PHE A 25 -4.56 0.46 -15.96
CA PHE A 25 -3.44 0.37 -16.89
C PHE A 25 -2.49 1.57 -16.79
N ASP A 26 -3.03 2.79 -16.80
CA ASP A 26 -2.24 4.02 -16.72
C ASP A 26 -1.50 4.12 -15.38
N LEU A 27 -2.14 3.70 -14.28
CA LEU A 27 -1.51 3.66 -12.96
C LEU A 27 -0.36 2.64 -12.91
N ILE A 28 -0.57 1.44 -13.48
CA ILE A 28 0.46 0.41 -13.57
C ILE A 28 1.67 0.92 -14.37
N GLN A 29 1.44 1.55 -15.52
CA GLN A 29 2.53 2.09 -16.32
C GLN A 29 3.25 3.24 -15.61
N LEU A 30 2.51 4.14 -14.96
CA LEU A 30 3.09 5.26 -14.21
C LEU A 30 4.01 4.73 -13.09
N ILE A 31 3.54 3.77 -12.30
CA ILE A 31 4.33 3.14 -11.23
C ILE A 31 5.54 2.40 -11.82
N THR A 32 5.35 1.64 -12.90
CA THR A 32 6.44 0.93 -13.58
C THR A 32 7.53 1.91 -14.03
N GLU A 33 7.15 3.06 -14.59
CA GLU A 33 8.11 4.08 -15.02
C GLU A 33 8.78 4.80 -13.83
N ILE A 34 8.08 4.97 -12.71
CA ILE A 34 8.68 5.48 -11.47
C ILE A 34 9.72 4.49 -10.95
N GLU A 35 9.43 3.18 -10.96
CA GLU A 35 10.37 2.16 -10.52
C GLU A 35 11.59 2.06 -11.43
N ARG A 36 11.38 2.16 -12.75
CA ARG A 36 12.44 2.06 -13.75
C ARG A 36 13.51 3.15 -13.60
N ARG A 37 13.13 4.34 -13.14
CA ARG A 37 14.00 5.54 -13.15
C ARG A 37 14.23 6.16 -11.79
N GLY A 38 13.27 6.00 -10.88
CA GLY A 38 13.16 6.79 -9.66
C GLY A 38 13.69 6.11 -8.41
N LEU A 39 13.98 4.81 -8.44
CA LEU A 39 14.50 4.10 -7.28
C LEU A 39 15.93 4.55 -6.89
N THR A 40 16.63 5.28 -7.76
CA THR A 40 17.93 5.90 -7.45
C THR A 40 17.81 7.37 -7.01
N GLU A 41 16.59 7.92 -6.96
CA GLU A 41 16.34 9.34 -6.77
C GLU A 41 16.08 9.70 -5.31
N LYS A 42 16.91 10.57 -4.76
CA LYS A 42 16.85 10.97 -3.35
C LYS A 42 15.55 11.68 -3.01
N GLY A 43 14.89 11.24 -1.95
CA GLY A 43 13.67 11.86 -1.47
C GLY A 43 12.48 11.68 -2.41
N LEU A 44 12.42 10.58 -3.17
CA LEU A 44 11.25 10.23 -3.97
C LEU A 44 9.96 10.33 -3.13
N TYR A 45 8.90 10.87 -3.73
CA TYR A 45 7.64 11.26 -3.07
C TYR A 45 7.69 12.39 -2.02
N ARG A 46 8.84 12.69 -1.41
CA ARG A 46 9.01 13.85 -0.52
C ARG A 46 9.26 15.14 -1.31
N VAL A 47 10.14 15.09 -2.31
CA VAL A 47 10.46 16.23 -3.16
C VAL A 47 9.28 16.49 -4.13
N PRO A 48 8.73 17.72 -4.19
CA PRO A 48 7.66 18.04 -5.11
C PRO A 48 8.17 18.26 -6.53
N GLY A 49 7.44 17.76 -7.52
CA GLY A 49 7.62 18.14 -8.92
C GLY A 49 6.81 19.39 -9.28
N SER A 50 7.01 19.91 -10.49
CA SER A 50 6.24 21.03 -11.03
C SER A 50 4.73 20.76 -11.02
N GLU A 51 3.96 21.56 -10.26
CA GLU A 51 2.51 21.39 -10.14
C GLU A 51 1.77 21.51 -11.48
N THR A 52 2.22 22.43 -12.35
CA THR A 52 1.67 22.60 -13.69
C THR A 52 1.89 21.34 -14.51
N SER A 53 3.11 20.79 -14.49
CA SER A 53 3.44 19.57 -15.23
C SER A 53 2.70 18.34 -14.69
N VAL A 54 2.45 18.28 -13.39
CA VAL A 54 1.62 17.24 -12.75
C VAL A 54 0.19 17.28 -13.26
N LYS A 55 -0.41 18.49 -13.32
CA LYS A 55 -1.77 18.69 -13.85
C LYS A 55 -1.84 18.35 -15.34
N ASP A 56 -0.88 18.83 -16.12
CA ASP A 56 -0.81 18.52 -17.55
C ASP A 56 -0.69 17.02 -17.81
N LEU A 57 0.19 16.31 -17.09
CA LEU A 57 0.35 14.87 -17.25
C LEU A 57 -0.93 14.13 -16.88
N LYS A 58 -1.61 14.56 -15.81
CA LYS A 58 -2.90 13.97 -15.42
C LYS A 58 -3.96 14.13 -16.51
N GLU A 59 -4.13 15.32 -17.05
CA GLU A 59 -5.08 15.57 -18.15
C GLU A 59 -4.73 14.72 -19.38
N LYS A 60 -3.44 14.54 -19.64
CA LYS A 60 -2.96 13.66 -20.72
C LYS A 60 -3.38 12.21 -20.48
N LEU A 61 -3.25 11.68 -19.26
CA LEU A 61 -3.66 10.30 -18.93
C LEU A 61 -5.17 10.09 -19.06
N LEU A 62 -5.99 11.10 -18.79
CA LEU A 62 -7.46 11.01 -18.93
C LEU A 62 -7.95 11.04 -20.39
N GLN A 63 -7.10 11.45 -21.32
CA GLN A 63 -7.41 11.50 -22.74
C GLN A 63 -6.95 10.22 -23.42
N ASN A 64 -7.79 9.65 -24.29
CA ASN A 64 -7.46 8.45 -25.05
C ASN A 64 -6.24 8.71 -25.96
N ARG A 65 -5.15 7.93 -25.81
CA ARG A 65 -3.86 8.17 -26.48
C ARG A 65 -3.29 6.92 -27.15
N GLU A 66 -2.64 7.15 -28.29
CA GLU A 66 -1.88 6.15 -29.05
C GLU A 66 -0.39 6.03 -28.61
N SER A 67 0.12 6.90 -27.73
CA SER A 67 1.54 6.92 -27.32
C SER A 67 1.74 7.04 -25.80
N ASN A 68 2.82 6.43 -25.29
CA ASN A 68 3.23 6.47 -23.88
C ASN A 68 3.51 7.93 -23.44
N PRO A 69 2.73 8.50 -22.50
CA PRO A 69 2.88 9.89 -22.09
C PRO A 69 4.10 10.14 -21.20
N PHE A 70 4.72 9.10 -20.65
CA PHE A 70 5.79 9.24 -19.65
C PHE A 70 7.17 9.52 -20.26
N ASP A 71 7.42 9.08 -21.50
CA ASP A 71 8.73 9.23 -22.18
C ASP A 71 9.21 10.68 -22.28
N LYS A 72 8.26 11.62 -22.33
CA LYS A 72 8.54 13.06 -22.47
C LYS A 72 8.74 13.78 -21.13
N ILE A 73 8.56 13.07 -20.01
CA ILE A 73 8.65 13.64 -18.66
C ILE A 73 9.97 13.21 -18.04
N TYR A 74 10.96 14.10 -18.04
CA TYR A 74 12.28 13.82 -17.47
C TYR A 74 12.32 13.90 -15.95
N ASP A 75 11.55 14.82 -15.35
CA ASP A 75 11.48 14.99 -13.90
C ASP A 75 10.65 13.88 -13.26
N ILE A 76 11.32 12.99 -12.52
CA ILE A 76 10.69 11.89 -11.77
C ILE A 76 9.70 12.40 -10.72
N HIS A 77 9.94 13.59 -10.17
CA HIS A 77 9.09 14.16 -9.13
C HIS A 77 7.74 14.60 -9.69
N VAL A 78 7.66 14.91 -11.00
CA VAL A 78 6.38 15.07 -11.71
C VAL A 78 5.64 13.75 -11.75
N LEU A 79 6.27 12.63 -12.12
CA LEU A 79 5.60 11.31 -12.13
C LEU A 79 5.09 10.93 -10.74
N SER A 80 5.96 11.03 -9.72
CA SER A 80 5.62 10.73 -8.33
C SER A 80 4.52 11.64 -7.79
N GLY A 81 4.52 12.91 -8.21
CA GLY A 81 3.49 13.90 -7.90
C GLY A 81 2.16 13.56 -8.56
N THR A 82 2.16 13.12 -9.82
CA THR A 82 0.97 12.68 -10.55
C THR A 82 0.34 11.45 -9.90
N LEU A 83 1.13 10.48 -9.43
CA LEU A 83 0.58 9.33 -8.69
C LEU A 83 -0.14 9.78 -7.41
N LYS A 84 0.50 10.65 -6.62
CA LYS A 84 -0.12 11.20 -5.39
C LYS A 84 -1.40 11.99 -5.70
N ASP A 85 -1.37 12.84 -6.72
CA ASP A 85 -2.53 13.64 -7.11
C ASP A 85 -3.67 12.79 -7.66
N PHE A 86 -3.36 11.71 -8.36
CA PHE A 86 -4.34 10.74 -8.84
C PHE A 86 -5.07 10.07 -7.67
N LEU A 87 -4.34 9.46 -6.75
CA LEU A 87 -4.89 8.74 -5.60
C LEU A 87 -5.71 9.66 -4.68
N ARG A 88 -5.21 10.86 -4.39
CA ARG A 88 -5.89 11.83 -3.51
C ARG A 88 -7.20 12.36 -4.09
N LYS A 89 -7.36 12.38 -5.41
CA LYS A 89 -8.54 12.92 -6.11
C LYS A 89 -9.51 11.85 -6.60
N LEU A 90 -9.36 10.62 -6.13
CA LEU A 90 -10.39 9.60 -6.30
C LEU A 90 -11.71 10.07 -5.67
N ALA A 91 -12.84 9.56 -6.16
CA ALA A 91 -14.17 9.95 -5.68
C ALA A 91 -14.39 9.59 -4.19
N GLU A 92 -13.64 8.60 -3.71
CA GLU A 92 -13.49 8.20 -2.32
C GLU A 92 -12.04 7.73 -2.09
N PRO A 93 -11.52 7.74 -0.85
CA PRO A 93 -10.15 7.29 -0.58
C PRO A 93 -9.99 5.81 -0.92
N LEU A 94 -8.75 5.37 -1.09
CA LEU A 94 -8.48 4.00 -1.51
C LEU A 94 -8.95 2.97 -0.47
N VAL A 95 -8.92 3.33 0.81
CA VAL A 95 -9.50 2.52 1.91
C VAL A 95 -11.03 2.56 2.00
N THR A 96 -11.70 3.32 1.12
CA THR A 96 -13.15 3.60 1.07
C THR A 96 -13.67 4.41 2.26
N PHE A 97 -14.76 5.15 2.06
CA PHE A 97 -15.45 5.82 3.17
C PHE A 97 -15.99 4.83 4.21
N LYS A 98 -16.50 3.69 3.74
CA LYS A 98 -17.15 2.68 4.58
C LYS A 98 -16.19 1.98 5.53
N LEU A 99 -15.00 1.63 5.06
CA LEU A 99 -14.01 0.86 5.85
C LEU A 99 -12.99 1.74 6.55
N HIS A 100 -12.91 3.05 6.22
CA HIS A 100 -12.02 4.00 6.88
C HIS A 100 -12.05 3.89 8.42
N PRO A 101 -13.21 3.94 9.12
CA PRO A 101 -13.23 3.84 10.57
C PRO A 101 -12.60 2.55 11.12
N LYS A 102 -12.75 1.41 10.43
CA LYS A 102 -12.15 0.13 10.84
C LYS A 102 -10.63 0.19 10.80
N PHE A 103 -10.06 0.80 9.77
CA PHE A 103 -8.61 0.98 9.67
C PHE A 103 -8.08 1.90 10.78
N MET A 104 -8.78 3.01 11.05
CA MET A 104 -8.38 3.98 12.07
C MET A 104 -8.43 3.37 13.47
N GLU A 105 -9.49 2.62 13.79
CA GLU A 105 -9.64 1.91 15.07
C GLU A 105 -8.54 0.86 15.23
N ALA A 106 -8.29 0.05 14.21
CA ALA A 106 -7.25 -0.97 14.23
C ALA A 106 -5.87 -0.35 14.50
N ALA A 107 -5.54 0.78 13.85
CA ALA A 107 -4.26 1.47 14.09
C ALA A 107 -4.18 2.12 15.48
N ALA A 108 -5.30 2.55 16.06
CA ALA A 108 -5.35 3.16 17.39
C ALA A 108 -5.15 2.16 18.54
N LYS A 109 -5.40 0.86 18.32
CA LYS A 109 -5.18 -0.22 19.32
C LYS A 109 -3.71 -0.39 19.71
N VAL A 110 -2.80 0.05 18.86
CA VAL A 110 -1.38 -0.02 19.15
C VAL A 110 -1.02 1.25 19.91
N GLY A 111 -0.48 1.12 21.12
CA GLY A 111 0.16 2.20 21.87
C GLY A 111 1.41 2.74 21.17
N PHE A 112 1.25 3.32 19.97
CA PHE A 112 2.33 3.82 19.11
C PHE A 112 3.14 4.93 19.79
N ALA A 113 2.52 5.69 20.70
CA ALA A 113 3.20 6.78 21.39
C ALA A 113 4.34 6.28 22.29
N PHE A 114 4.22 5.11 22.92
CA PHE A 114 5.25 4.63 23.83
C PHE A 114 6.47 4.11 23.07
N PHE A 115 6.27 3.26 22.06
CA PHE A 115 7.37 2.69 21.29
C PHE A 115 8.11 3.72 20.45
N GLU A 116 7.43 4.69 19.80
CA GLU A 116 8.10 5.75 19.03
C GLU A 116 8.93 6.70 19.92
N ILE A 117 8.43 7.03 21.12
CA ILE A 117 9.22 7.81 22.09
C ILE A 117 10.43 7.00 22.53
N VAL A 118 10.27 5.72 22.87
CA VAL A 118 11.37 4.86 23.29
C VAL A 118 12.39 4.69 22.15
N TYR A 119 11.96 4.42 20.92
CA TYR A 119 12.86 4.30 19.76
C TYR A 119 13.53 5.63 19.38
N SER A 120 12.81 6.75 19.39
CA SER A 120 13.40 8.07 19.13
C SER A 120 14.39 8.49 20.22
N VAL A 121 14.14 8.09 21.47
CA VAL A 121 15.09 8.26 22.58
C VAL A 121 16.29 7.33 22.38
N LEU A 122 16.08 6.04 22.09
CA LEU A 122 17.15 5.05 21.88
C LEU A 122 18.05 5.41 20.68
N ASP A 123 17.49 5.90 19.57
CA ASP A 123 18.25 6.36 18.39
C ASP A 123 19.15 7.57 18.73
N ARG A 124 18.64 8.52 19.54
CA ARG A 124 19.47 9.62 20.07
C ARG A 124 20.52 9.14 21.08
N PHE A 125 20.22 8.10 21.85
CA PHE A 125 21.17 7.48 22.78
C PHE A 125 22.26 6.67 22.06
N GLN A 126 21.98 6.11 20.88
CA GLN A 126 22.97 5.40 20.06
C GLN A 126 24.15 6.31 19.68
N PHE A 127 23.90 7.63 19.53
CA PHE A 127 24.94 8.64 19.32
C PHE A 127 25.78 8.93 20.58
N ILE A 128 25.22 8.70 21.78
CA ILE A 128 25.90 8.89 23.08
C ILE A 128 26.75 7.67 23.43
N LEU A 129 26.30 6.46 23.07
CA LEU A 129 27.00 5.20 23.38
C LEU A 129 28.29 4.99 22.60
N PHE A 130 28.54 5.75 21.54
CA PHE A 130 29.82 5.76 20.83
C PHE A 130 30.99 6.27 21.70
N PHE A 131 30.70 6.89 22.86
CA PHE A 131 31.69 7.49 23.75
C PHE A 131 31.91 6.75 25.09
N THR A 132 31.19 5.65 25.39
CA THR A 132 31.29 5.01 26.71
C THR A 132 31.33 3.47 26.67
N ASP A 133 32.06 2.94 27.65
CA ASP A 133 32.42 1.55 27.97
C ASP A 133 31.55 0.42 27.39
N GLY A 134 32.18 -0.67 26.94
CA GLY A 134 31.58 -1.77 26.16
C GLY A 134 30.43 -2.52 26.85
N GLN A 135 30.24 -2.34 28.15
CA GLN A 135 29.10 -2.89 28.90
C GLN A 135 27.77 -2.20 28.54
N LEU A 136 27.78 -0.89 28.29
CA LEU A 136 26.56 -0.12 28.01
C LEU A 136 26.04 -0.39 26.59
N TYR A 137 26.95 -0.63 25.63
CA TYR A 137 26.63 -1.11 24.28
C TYR A 137 25.96 -2.49 24.32
N ASN A 138 26.46 -3.44 25.12
CA ASN A 138 25.86 -4.77 25.25
C ASN A 138 24.45 -4.71 25.89
N ILE A 139 24.27 -3.86 26.91
CA ILE A 139 22.94 -3.62 27.51
C ILE A 139 21.99 -2.98 26.47
N PHE A 140 22.47 -2.02 25.69
CA PHE A 140 21.70 -1.38 24.63
C PHE A 140 21.33 -2.37 23.52
N CYS A 141 22.27 -3.19 23.03
CA CYS A 141 21.98 -4.25 22.06
C CYS A 141 20.97 -5.27 22.59
N SER A 142 21.05 -5.62 23.88
CA SER A 142 20.06 -6.49 24.53
C SER A 142 18.68 -5.82 24.64
N MET A 143 18.62 -4.51 24.89
CA MET A 143 17.37 -3.74 24.87
C MET A 143 16.80 -3.59 23.45
N VAL A 144 17.64 -3.47 22.42
CA VAL A 144 17.18 -3.38 21.02
C VAL A 144 16.70 -4.74 20.51
N SER A 145 17.39 -5.84 20.81
CA SER A 145 16.91 -7.21 20.50
C SER A 145 15.57 -7.53 21.17
N TYR A 146 15.33 -6.99 22.36
CA TYR A 146 14.09 -7.13 23.10
C TYR A 146 12.87 -6.46 22.44
N VAL A 147 13.08 -5.31 21.78
CA VAL A 147 12.00 -4.62 21.06
C VAL A 147 11.76 -5.22 19.66
N LEU A 148 12.75 -5.92 19.08
CA LEU A 148 12.66 -6.50 17.73
C LEU A 148 12.20 -7.97 17.68
N CYS A 149 12.34 -8.76 18.76
CA CYS A 149 11.94 -10.18 18.76
C CYS A 149 11.53 -10.69 20.17
N PRO A 150 10.25 -10.52 20.56
CA PRO A 150 9.76 -10.89 21.91
C PRO A 150 9.86 -12.39 22.22
N SER A 151 9.76 -13.26 21.20
CA SER A 151 9.76 -14.72 21.34
C SER A 151 11.12 -15.31 21.74
N TYR A 152 12.24 -14.64 21.42
CA TYR A 152 13.59 -15.11 21.77
C TYR A 152 13.94 -14.90 23.25
N PHE A 153 13.36 -13.86 23.89
CA PHE A 153 13.70 -13.46 25.25
C PHE A 153 13.06 -14.37 26.33
N LEU A 154 11.85 -14.87 26.08
CA LEU A 154 11.13 -15.81 26.96
C LEU A 154 11.85 -17.15 27.15
N SER A 155 12.77 -17.52 26.26
CA SER A 155 13.52 -18.78 26.30
C SER A 155 14.77 -18.72 27.20
N THR A 156 15.20 -17.53 27.63
CA THR A 156 16.46 -17.35 28.38
C THR A 156 16.21 -16.94 29.84
N ASN A 157 17.11 -17.38 30.74
CA ASN A 157 17.06 -17.14 32.20
C ASN A 157 17.22 -15.65 32.61
N ILE A 158 17.17 -14.73 31.64
CA ILE A 158 17.32 -13.27 31.81
C ILE A 158 15.97 -12.60 32.11
N ALA A 159 14.84 -13.23 31.77
CA ALA A 159 13.49 -12.70 31.95
C ALA A 159 13.14 -12.34 33.41
N SER A 160 13.74 -13.02 34.40
CA SER A 160 13.50 -12.77 35.83
C SER A 160 14.04 -11.43 36.33
N ASN A 161 15.13 -10.92 35.73
CA ASN A 161 15.78 -9.69 36.19
C ASN A 161 15.22 -8.41 35.54
N TYR A 162 14.51 -8.54 34.42
CA TYR A 162 14.00 -7.40 33.63
C TYR A 162 12.48 -7.42 33.43
N SER A 163 11.77 -8.26 34.20
CA SER A 163 10.30 -8.33 34.25
C SER A 163 9.59 -6.96 34.35
N PRO A 164 10.12 -5.92 35.01
CA PRO A 164 9.48 -4.61 35.08
C PRO A 164 9.53 -3.78 33.77
N LEU A 165 10.38 -4.17 32.81
CA LEU A 165 10.55 -3.47 31.53
C LEU A 165 9.77 -4.14 30.38
N LEU A 166 9.13 -5.29 30.63
CA LEU A 166 8.31 -5.98 29.64
C LEU A 166 7.07 -5.14 29.37
N PRO A 167 6.71 -4.88 28.09
CA PRO A 167 5.36 -4.43 27.82
C PRO A 167 4.42 -5.48 28.42
N PRO A 168 3.40 -5.06 29.18
CA PRO A 168 2.44 -5.99 29.73
C PRO A 168 1.86 -6.84 28.60
N LEU A 169 1.61 -8.13 28.86
CA LEU A 169 1.12 -9.09 27.84
C LEU A 169 -0.16 -8.60 27.12
N SER A 170 -0.93 -7.69 27.73
CA SER A 170 -2.03 -6.97 27.09
C SER A 170 -1.60 -6.25 25.82
N ASP A 171 -0.46 -5.56 25.84
CA ASP A 171 -0.01 -4.71 24.74
C ASP A 171 0.47 -5.53 23.53
N ILE A 172 0.99 -6.74 23.77
CA ILE A 172 1.35 -7.68 22.70
C ILE A 172 0.10 -8.25 22.04
N ASN A 173 -0.90 -8.64 22.85
CA ASN A 173 -2.20 -9.09 22.35
C ASN A 173 -2.89 -7.97 21.56
N ASP A 174 -2.79 -6.72 22.01
CA ASP A 174 -3.38 -5.56 21.32
C ASP A 174 -2.72 -5.30 19.93
N ILE A 175 -1.43 -5.62 19.77
CA ILE A 175 -0.73 -5.55 18.47
C ILE A 175 -1.22 -6.65 17.52
N ASP A 176 -1.34 -7.89 17.99
CA ASP A 176 -1.84 -9.00 17.18
C ASP A 176 -3.32 -8.81 16.80
N ASP A 177 -4.12 -8.28 17.72
CA ASP A 177 -5.52 -7.90 17.49
C ASP A 177 -5.64 -6.74 16.50
N SER A 178 -4.73 -5.76 16.57
CA SER A 178 -4.61 -4.66 15.60
C SER A 178 -4.32 -5.19 14.20
N LEU A 179 -3.28 -6.01 14.04
CA LEU A 179 -2.91 -6.59 12.74
C LEU A 179 -4.03 -7.46 12.18
N THR A 180 -4.67 -8.29 13.02
CA THR A 180 -5.83 -9.09 12.62
C THR A 180 -6.97 -8.21 12.11
N SER A 181 -7.26 -7.10 12.80
CA SER A 181 -8.29 -6.14 12.39
C SER A 181 -7.93 -5.47 11.05
N ILE A 182 -6.66 -5.15 10.81
CA ILE A 182 -6.17 -4.61 9.54
C ILE A 182 -6.35 -5.64 8.40
N TYR A 183 -5.92 -6.89 8.58
CA TYR A 183 -6.08 -7.94 7.57
C TYR A 183 -7.55 -8.18 7.22
N GLN A 184 -8.42 -8.22 8.23
CA GLN A 184 -9.85 -8.34 8.02
C GLN A 184 -10.38 -7.16 7.19
N ALA A 185 -10.06 -5.92 7.56
CA ALA A 185 -10.50 -4.74 6.83
C ALA A 185 -10.00 -4.73 5.37
N ILE A 186 -8.77 -5.17 5.10
CA ILE A 186 -8.24 -5.30 3.72
C ILE A 186 -9.06 -6.33 2.92
N SER A 187 -9.40 -7.47 3.52
CA SER A 187 -10.16 -8.52 2.84
C SER A 187 -11.59 -8.12 2.49
N GLU A 188 -12.18 -7.18 3.25
CA GLU A 188 -13.50 -6.61 3.02
C GLU A 188 -13.52 -5.49 1.95
N LEU A 189 -12.36 -4.98 1.53
CA LEU A 189 -12.28 -3.93 0.50
C LEU A 189 -12.89 -4.42 -0.82
N PRO A 190 -13.58 -3.53 -1.58
CA PRO A 190 -13.92 -3.82 -2.97
C PRO A 190 -12.68 -4.21 -3.75
N MET A 191 -12.80 -5.22 -4.62
CA MET A 191 -11.67 -5.84 -5.35
C MET A 191 -10.74 -4.79 -5.97
N VAL A 192 -11.30 -3.81 -6.68
CA VAL A 192 -10.53 -2.75 -7.36
C VAL A 192 -9.71 -1.91 -6.37
N HIS A 193 -10.29 -1.57 -5.23
CA HIS A 193 -9.60 -0.81 -4.17
C HIS A 193 -8.48 -1.64 -3.56
N ARG A 194 -8.74 -2.92 -3.27
CA ARG A 194 -7.78 -3.85 -2.68
C ARG A 194 -6.60 -4.11 -3.61
N ASP A 195 -6.85 -4.39 -4.88
CA ASP A 195 -5.81 -4.72 -5.86
C ASP A 195 -4.95 -3.49 -6.17
N THR A 196 -5.58 -2.30 -6.27
CA THR A 196 -4.86 -1.03 -6.41
C THR A 196 -4.02 -0.71 -5.17
N LEU A 197 -4.58 -0.91 -3.96
CA LEU A 197 -3.85 -0.74 -2.71
C LEU A 197 -2.65 -1.68 -2.65
N ALA A 198 -2.82 -2.96 -3.01
CA ALA A 198 -1.74 -3.93 -3.05
C ALA A 198 -0.60 -3.49 -3.99
N TYR A 199 -0.94 -3.02 -5.19
CA TYR A 199 0.05 -2.56 -6.16
C TYR A 199 0.81 -1.32 -5.68
N VAL A 200 0.10 -0.36 -5.07
CA VAL A 200 0.71 0.84 -4.47
C VAL A 200 1.59 0.49 -3.27
N VAL A 201 1.14 -0.39 -2.38
CA VAL A 201 1.92 -0.80 -1.19
C VAL A 201 3.19 -1.54 -1.60
N LEU A 202 3.10 -2.48 -2.55
CA LEU A 202 4.26 -3.17 -3.10
C LEU A 202 5.29 -2.22 -3.72
N HIS A 203 4.82 -1.21 -4.45
CA HIS A 203 5.67 -0.17 -4.99
C HIS A 203 6.39 0.61 -3.88
N LEU A 204 5.65 1.06 -2.87
CA LEU A 204 6.20 1.85 -1.77
C LEU A 204 7.15 1.03 -0.88
N GLN A 205 6.94 -0.27 -0.75
CA GLN A 205 7.91 -1.18 -0.10
C GLN A 205 9.24 -1.17 -0.86
N ARG A 206 9.24 -1.28 -2.21
CA ARG A 206 10.46 -1.19 -3.03
C ARG A 206 11.16 0.16 -2.88
N VAL A 207 10.41 1.25 -2.78
CA VAL A 207 10.97 2.59 -2.53
C VAL A 207 11.63 2.68 -1.15
N ALA A 208 11.01 2.08 -0.14
CA ALA A 208 11.56 2.04 1.22
C ALA A 208 12.81 1.17 1.33
N GLU A 209 12.89 0.09 0.55
CA GLU A 209 14.04 -0.82 0.47
C GLU A 209 15.22 -0.19 -0.30
N SER A 210 14.98 0.78 -1.18
CA SER A 210 16.06 1.47 -1.88
C SER A 210 16.86 2.39 -0.95
N SER A 211 18.14 2.06 -0.77
CA SER A 211 19.08 2.89 -0.03
C SER A 211 19.32 4.27 -0.68
N ASP A 212 19.18 4.37 -2.00
CA ASP A 212 19.43 5.60 -2.74
C ASP A 212 18.29 6.62 -2.56
N CYS A 213 17.05 6.13 -2.47
CA CYS A 213 15.89 7.00 -2.21
C CYS A 213 15.97 7.67 -0.84
N GLY A 214 16.51 6.98 0.18
CA GLY A 214 16.59 7.51 1.54
C GLY A 214 15.22 7.82 2.15
N MET A 215 14.19 7.06 1.78
CA MET A 215 12.80 7.26 2.16
C MET A 215 12.24 6.02 2.87
N PRO A 216 12.53 5.82 4.17
CA PRO A 216 12.03 4.67 4.92
C PRO A 216 10.50 4.67 5.01
N ALA A 217 9.92 3.51 5.36
CA ALA A 217 8.48 3.30 5.44
C ALA A 217 7.76 4.36 6.30
N SER A 218 8.34 4.79 7.43
CA SER A 218 7.76 5.83 8.29
C SER A 218 7.68 7.21 7.63
N ASN A 219 8.62 7.54 6.73
CA ASN A 219 8.56 8.78 5.95
C ASN A 219 7.54 8.68 4.83
N LEU A 220 7.49 7.55 4.13
CA LEU A 220 6.47 7.31 3.10
C LEU A 220 5.06 7.30 3.70
N ALA A 221 4.88 6.72 4.90
CA ALA A 221 3.61 6.69 5.60
C ALA A 221 3.07 8.10 5.90
N LYS A 222 3.93 9.03 6.30
CA LYS A 222 3.55 10.44 6.51
C LYS A 222 3.10 11.13 5.21
N VAL A 223 3.71 10.77 4.08
CA VAL A 223 3.35 11.32 2.76
C VAL A 223 2.06 10.69 2.22
N PHE A 224 1.88 9.38 2.39
CA PHE A 224 0.80 8.61 1.78
C PHE A 224 -0.41 8.41 2.68
N GLY A 225 -0.31 8.58 3.99
CA GLY A 225 -1.44 8.50 4.92
C GLY A 225 -2.63 9.37 4.47
N PRO A 226 -2.45 10.69 4.30
CA PRO A 226 -3.52 11.56 3.81
C PRO A 226 -3.99 11.23 2.38
N THR A 227 -3.12 10.62 1.57
CA THR A 227 -3.36 10.34 0.14
C THR A 227 -4.18 9.06 -0.07
N VAL A 228 -3.92 8.03 0.73
CA VAL A 228 -4.50 6.67 0.60
C VAL A 228 -5.65 6.46 1.58
N VAL A 229 -5.47 6.90 2.83
CA VAL A 229 -6.43 6.70 3.92
C VAL A 229 -7.47 7.81 3.88
N GLY A 230 -7.05 9.08 3.82
CA GLY A 230 -7.97 10.21 3.78
C GLY A 230 -8.94 10.25 4.97
N HIS A 231 -10.20 10.54 4.70
CA HIS A 231 -11.26 10.72 5.69
C HIS A 231 -12.48 9.85 5.38
N ALA A 232 -13.33 9.61 6.38
CA ALA A 232 -14.57 8.83 6.24
C ALA A 232 -15.69 9.55 5.45
N SER A 233 -15.49 10.81 5.06
CA SER A 233 -16.43 11.59 4.25
C SER A 233 -15.68 12.58 3.34
N LYS A 234 -16.39 13.15 2.35
CA LYS A 234 -15.83 14.17 1.44
C LYS A 234 -15.58 15.50 2.15
N ASP A 235 -16.48 15.86 3.06
CA ASP A 235 -16.47 17.12 3.80
C ASP A 235 -16.47 16.82 5.31
N PRO A 236 -15.34 16.37 5.87
CA PRO A 236 -15.23 16.07 7.29
C PRO A 236 -15.19 17.33 8.15
N GLU A 237 -15.76 17.25 9.35
CA GLU A 237 -15.69 18.33 10.34
C GLU A 237 -14.24 18.58 10.80
N PRO A 238 -13.85 19.83 11.16
CA PRO A 238 -12.47 20.16 11.50
C PRO A 238 -11.84 19.29 12.61
N MET A 239 -12.62 18.91 13.62
CA MET A 239 -12.15 18.01 14.68
C MET A 239 -11.89 16.59 14.19
N VAL A 240 -12.70 16.10 13.25
CA VAL A 240 -12.49 14.79 12.61
C VAL A 240 -11.21 14.83 11.78
N ILE A 241 -10.99 15.90 11.01
CA ILE A 241 -9.74 16.10 10.24
C ILE A 241 -8.53 16.02 11.18
N MET A 242 -8.56 16.74 12.30
CA MET A 242 -7.45 16.78 13.25
C MET A 242 -7.17 15.40 13.85
N ASN A 243 -8.21 14.65 14.22
CA ASN A 243 -8.04 13.31 14.78
C ASN A 243 -7.54 12.32 13.72
N ASP A 244 -8.14 12.33 12.53
CA ASP A 244 -7.76 11.44 11.44
C ASP A 244 -6.30 11.65 11.02
N THR A 245 -5.87 12.90 10.89
CA THR A 245 -4.50 13.26 10.48
C THR A 245 -3.45 12.58 11.37
N ARG A 246 -3.74 12.36 12.66
CA ARG A 246 -2.83 11.70 13.59
C ARG A 246 -2.71 10.19 13.38
N LEU A 247 -3.75 9.55 12.83
CA LEU A 247 -3.84 8.09 12.69
C LEU A 247 -3.62 7.60 11.25
N GLN A 248 -3.73 8.48 10.25
CA GLN A 248 -3.51 8.15 8.84
C GLN A 248 -2.10 7.58 8.57
N ALA A 249 -1.05 8.16 9.17
CA ALA A 249 0.31 7.64 9.01
C ALA A 249 0.49 6.26 9.68
N PRO A 250 0.08 6.04 10.95
CA PRO A 250 0.09 4.70 11.55
C PRO A 250 -0.65 3.62 10.73
N VAL A 251 -1.80 3.93 10.14
CA VAL A 251 -2.50 3.00 9.22
C VAL A 251 -1.59 2.64 8.03
N MET A 252 -0.95 3.63 7.42
CA MET A 252 -0.07 3.41 6.28
C MET A 252 1.21 2.63 6.67
N GLU A 253 1.74 2.82 7.89
CA GLU A 253 2.86 2.01 8.41
C GLU A 253 2.45 0.54 8.61
N ARG A 254 1.21 0.28 9.04
CA ARG A 254 0.67 -1.08 9.11
C ARG A 254 0.57 -1.72 7.72
N PHE A 255 0.14 -0.98 6.70
CA PHE A 255 0.15 -1.50 5.34
C PHE A 255 1.55 -1.83 4.84
N LEU A 256 2.52 -0.94 5.07
CA LEU A 256 3.91 -1.13 4.64
C LEU A 256 4.64 -2.24 5.39
N SER A 257 4.23 -2.57 6.63
CA SER A 257 4.81 -3.67 7.41
C SER A 257 4.21 -5.05 7.09
N ILE A 258 3.07 -5.12 6.42
CA ILE A 258 2.50 -6.39 5.94
C ILE A 258 3.45 -7.00 4.89
N PRO A 259 3.81 -8.30 4.99
CA PRO A 259 4.72 -8.95 4.05
C PRO A 259 4.30 -8.80 2.59
N SER A 260 5.27 -8.57 1.71
CA SER A 260 5.01 -8.37 0.28
C SER A 260 4.27 -9.54 -0.38
N ASP A 261 4.47 -10.77 0.09
CA ASP A 261 3.78 -11.96 -0.44
C ASP A 261 2.27 -11.95 -0.22
N PHE A 262 1.80 -11.36 0.89
CA PHE A 262 0.37 -11.14 1.11
C PHE A 262 -0.20 -10.23 0.02
N TRP A 263 0.48 -9.11 -0.28
CA TRP A 263 0.03 -8.17 -1.30
C TRP A 263 0.11 -8.75 -2.72
N LYS A 264 1.15 -9.54 -3.03
CA LYS A 264 1.28 -10.21 -4.33
C LYS A 264 0.11 -11.15 -4.64
N SER A 265 -0.54 -11.70 -3.62
CA SER A 265 -1.73 -12.54 -3.81
C SER A 265 -2.89 -11.83 -4.52
N PHE A 266 -2.92 -10.49 -4.49
CA PHE A 266 -3.94 -9.67 -5.16
C PHE A 266 -3.50 -9.13 -6.52
N THR A 267 -2.21 -9.13 -6.84
CA THR A 267 -1.69 -8.55 -8.10
C THR A 267 -1.44 -9.58 -9.20
N ASN A 268 -1.35 -10.88 -8.86
CA ASN A 268 -0.94 -11.94 -9.77
C ASN A 268 -2.02 -12.41 -10.78
N VAL A 269 -3.13 -11.69 -10.92
CA VAL A 269 -4.23 -12.06 -11.84
C VAL A 269 -3.94 -11.63 -13.30
N THR A 270 -2.96 -10.75 -13.54
CA THR A 270 -2.61 -10.31 -14.91
C THR A 270 -1.51 -11.14 -15.59
N ALA A 271 -0.84 -12.04 -14.87
CA ALA A 271 0.25 -12.86 -15.42
C ALA A 271 -0.23 -14.19 -16.05
N ASN A 272 -1.43 -14.66 -15.70
CA ASN A 272 -2.07 -15.78 -16.36
C ASN A 272 -3.13 -15.21 -17.31
N GLY A 273 -2.78 -15.11 -18.59
CA GLY A 273 -3.73 -14.78 -19.65
C GLY A 273 -4.95 -15.71 -19.64
N PRO A 274 -6.03 -15.35 -20.34
CA PRO A 274 -7.23 -16.19 -20.38
C PRO A 274 -6.84 -17.61 -20.75
N GLN A 275 -7.04 -18.55 -19.83
CA GLN A 275 -7.03 -19.97 -20.14
C GLN A 275 -8.16 -20.17 -21.13
N GLU A 276 -7.81 -20.30 -22.41
CA GLU A 276 -8.69 -20.92 -23.39
C GLU A 276 -9.01 -22.31 -22.86
N HIS A 277 -10.13 -22.45 -22.16
CA HIS A 277 -10.80 -23.72 -22.08
C HIS A 277 -11.25 -24.04 -23.50
N SER A 278 -10.35 -24.65 -24.27
CA SER A 278 -10.65 -25.36 -25.50
C SER A 278 -11.57 -26.53 -25.13
N ASN A 279 -12.86 -26.23 -24.93
CA ASN A 279 -13.90 -27.24 -25.05
C ASN A 279 -14.00 -27.57 -26.54
N VAL A 280 -13.08 -28.44 -26.97
CA VAL A 280 -13.22 -29.17 -28.24
C VAL A 280 -14.46 -30.04 -28.08
N ILE A 281 -15.60 -29.51 -28.56
CA ILE A 281 -16.74 -30.33 -28.93
C ILE A 281 -16.26 -31.20 -30.08
N ALA A 282 -15.80 -32.40 -29.77
CA ALA A 282 -15.64 -33.45 -30.76
C ALA A 282 -17.04 -33.84 -31.23
N ASN A 283 -17.48 -33.25 -32.36
CA ASN A 283 -18.59 -33.75 -33.13
C ASN A 283 -18.04 -34.80 -34.11
N PRO A 284 -18.32 -36.09 -33.94
CA PRO A 284 -17.92 -37.09 -34.92
C PRO A 284 -19.01 -37.12 -35.99
N ASN A 285 -18.85 -36.42 -37.11
CA ASN A 285 -19.52 -36.72 -38.39
C ASN A 285 -19.11 -35.75 -39.50
N THR A 286 -17.99 -36.03 -40.16
CA THR A 286 -17.73 -35.75 -41.58
C THR A 286 -16.69 -36.80 -42.01
N GLY A 287 -17.04 -37.81 -42.81
CA GLY A 287 -17.28 -37.68 -44.23
C GLY A 287 -16.03 -38.12 -45.00
N THR A 288 -15.87 -39.44 -45.16
CA THR A 288 -14.79 -40.10 -45.92
C THR A 288 -14.86 -39.74 -47.40
N PRO A 289 -13.75 -39.37 -48.09
CA PRO A 289 -13.72 -39.29 -49.53
C PRO A 289 -13.19 -40.58 -50.18
N GLY A 290 -14.01 -41.17 -51.03
CA GLY A 290 -13.67 -41.74 -52.34
C GLY A 290 -12.68 -42.91 -52.43
N ALA A 291 -13.18 -44.08 -52.79
CA ALA A 291 -12.49 -45.02 -53.68
C ALA A 291 -13.47 -45.44 -54.79
N GLY A 292 -13.10 -45.16 -56.04
CA GLY A 292 -13.90 -45.50 -57.21
C GLY A 292 -13.84 -46.98 -57.57
N GLN A 293 -14.88 -47.43 -58.27
CA GLN A 293 -14.87 -48.47 -59.31
C GLN A 293 -16.28 -48.53 -59.92
N GLY A 294 -16.36 -48.40 -61.25
CA GLY A 294 -17.61 -48.52 -62.03
C GLY A 294 -17.81 -47.37 -63.01
#